data_AF-A0A454CUG8-F1
#
_entry.id   AF-A0A454CUG8-F1
#
_cell.length_a   1.000
_cell.length_b   1.000
_cell.length_c   1.000
_cell.angle_alpha   90.00
_cell.angle_beta   90.00
_cell.angle_gamma   90.00
#
_symmetry.space_group_name_H-M   'P 1'
#
loop_
_entity.id
_entity.type
_entity.pdbx_description
1 polymer ?
#
loop_
_entity_poly.entity_id
_entity_poly.type
_entity_poly.pdbx_seq_one_letter_code
_entity_poly.pdbx_strand_id
1 'polypeptide(L)'
;MDMSSYIDNAIGGWIRNAEKTGELKDNPYRGKKLDLEDYFKTPAEHRMGMKILKDANCLPPAVQMMQLIEKKQKEFESSEDPETK
;
A
#
# COMPACT_ATOMS: atom_id res chain seq x y z
N MET A 1 -8.48 0.29 -33.95
CA MET A 1 -7.63 -0.23 -32.86
C MET A 1 -8.52 -0.47 -31.67
N ASP A 2 -8.48 -1.68 -31.10
CA ASP A 2 -9.19 -1.96 -29.86
C ASP A 2 -8.46 -1.33 -28.66
N MET A 3 -9.15 -1.19 -27.53
CA MET A 3 -8.59 -0.62 -26.31
C MET A 3 -7.52 -1.50 -25.64
N SER A 4 -7.57 -2.82 -25.84
CA SER A 4 -6.56 -3.75 -25.32
C SER A 4 -5.20 -3.47 -25.95
N SER A 5 -5.16 -3.31 -27.28
CA SER A 5 -3.98 -3.01 -28.08
C SER A 5 -3.33 -1.68 -27.71
N TYR A 6 -4.12 -0.68 -27.28
CA TYR A 6 -3.58 0.59 -26.79
C TYR A 6 -2.86 0.41 -25.45
N ILE A 7 -3.49 -0.31 -24.51
CA ILE A 7 -2.91 -0.60 -23.19
C ILE A 7 -1.64 -1.44 -23.35
N ASP A 8 -1.66 -2.48 -24.18
CA ASP A 8 -0.51 -3.35 -24.42
C ASP A 8 0.69 -2.56 -24.99
N ASN A 9 0.43 -1.64 -25.92
CA ASN A 9 1.47 -0.77 -26.46
C ASN A 9 2.04 0.21 -25.43
N ALA A 10 1.19 0.77 -24.56
CA ALA A 10 1.62 1.65 -23.48
C ALA A 10 2.50 0.92 -22.47
N ILE A 11 2.06 -0.27 -22.02
CA ILE A 11 2.82 -1.15 -21.12
C ILE A 11 4.17 -1.49 -21.74
N GLY A 12 4.18 -1.93 -23.01
CA GLY A 12 5.42 -2.21 -23.72
C GLY A 12 6.35 -1.00 -23.83
N GLY A 13 5.79 0.19 -24.01
CA GLY A 13 6.53 1.46 -24.01
C GLY A 13 7.20 1.75 -22.66
N TRP A 14 6.47 1.58 -21.56
CA TRP A 14 6.99 1.79 -20.21
C TRP A 14 8.11 0.81 -19.86
N ILE A 15 7.93 -0.48 -20.19
CA ILE A 15 8.96 -1.51 -19.95
C ILE A 15 10.25 -1.17 -20.70
N ARG A 16 10.16 -0.85 -22.00
CA ARG A 16 11.34 -0.46 -22.80
C ARG A 16 12.04 0.78 -22.25
N ASN A 17 11.27 1.74 -21.71
CA ASN A 17 11.85 2.91 -21.08
C ASN A 17 12.61 2.55 -19.80
N ALA A 18 12.00 1.75 -18.92
CA ALA A 18 12.63 1.29 -17.67
C ALA A 18 13.88 0.42 -17.92
N GLU A 19 13.92 -0.34 -19.01
CA GLU A 19 15.13 -1.05 -19.44
C GLU A 19 16.25 -0.10 -19.89
N LYS A 20 15.90 0.92 -20.69
CA LYS A 20 16.86 1.93 -21.21
C LYS A 20 17.46 2.79 -20.10
N THR A 21 16.64 3.20 -19.13
CA THR A 21 17.10 3.99 -17.98
C THR A 21 17.86 3.15 -16.96
N GLY A 22 17.80 1.82 -17.08
CA GLY A 22 18.40 0.90 -16.12
C GLY A 22 17.57 0.73 -14.84
N GLU A 23 16.40 1.34 -14.72
CA GLU A 23 15.52 1.28 -13.54
C GLU A 23 15.19 -0.16 -13.10
N LEU A 24 15.02 -1.08 -14.06
CA LEU A 24 14.81 -2.50 -13.73
C LEU A 24 16.05 -3.18 -13.11
N LYS A 25 17.25 -2.69 -13.42
CA LYS A 25 18.53 -3.21 -12.89
C LYS A 25 18.97 -2.47 -11.63
N ASP A 26 18.80 -1.17 -11.59
CA ASP A 26 19.21 -0.30 -10.50
C ASP A 26 18.02 0.00 -9.59
N ASN A 27 17.51 -1.05 -8.95
CA ASN A 27 16.47 -0.91 -7.93
C ASN A 27 16.92 -1.51 -6.60
N PRO A 28 16.54 -0.89 -5.46
CA PRO A 28 16.97 -1.32 -4.13
C PRO A 28 16.43 -2.68 -3.72
N TYR A 29 15.52 -3.27 -4.48
CA TYR A 29 14.89 -4.56 -4.22
C TYR A 29 15.44 -5.68 -5.12
N ARG A 30 16.38 -5.39 -6.03
CA ARG A 30 16.86 -6.37 -7.01
C ARG A 30 17.54 -7.54 -6.33
N GLY A 31 17.06 -8.75 -6.63
CA GLY A 31 17.56 -9.99 -6.05
C GLY A 31 17.19 -10.21 -4.57
N LYS A 32 16.44 -9.28 -3.95
CA LYS A 32 15.90 -9.49 -2.61
C LYS A 32 14.68 -10.40 -2.69
N LYS A 33 14.54 -11.29 -1.70
CA LYS A 33 13.33 -12.09 -1.55
C LYS A 33 12.15 -11.15 -1.27
N LEU A 34 11.04 -11.36 -1.96
CA LEU A 34 9.82 -10.62 -1.71
C LEU A 34 9.28 -11.01 -0.33
N ASP A 35 9.03 -10.00 0.51
CA ASP A 35 8.31 -10.18 1.76
C ASP A 35 6.80 -10.21 1.47
N LEU A 36 6.17 -11.32 1.79
CA LEU A 36 4.75 -11.57 1.58
C LEU A 36 3.99 -11.73 2.90
N GLU A 37 4.64 -11.50 4.03
CA GLU A 37 4.03 -11.71 5.34
C GLU A 37 2.75 -10.87 5.49
N ASP A 38 2.81 -9.58 5.16
CA ASP A 38 1.65 -8.67 5.17
C ASP A 38 0.53 -9.12 4.22
N TYR A 39 0.91 -9.66 3.06
CA TYR A 39 -0.04 -10.14 2.06
C TYR A 39 -0.85 -11.32 2.60
N PHE A 40 -0.19 -12.28 3.28
CA PHE A 40 -0.85 -13.45 3.84
C PHE A 40 -1.60 -13.16 5.14
N LYS A 41 -1.15 -12.19 5.94
CA LYS A 41 -1.90 -11.66 7.10
C LYS A 41 -3.21 -10.99 6.71
N THR A 42 -3.29 -10.45 5.50
CA THR A 42 -4.51 -9.83 5.00
C THR A 42 -5.51 -10.93 4.54
N PRO A 43 -6.77 -10.89 5.00
CA PRO A 43 -7.82 -11.80 4.51
C PRO A 43 -7.94 -11.76 2.99
N ALA A 44 -8.19 -12.91 2.35
CA ALA A 44 -8.06 -13.09 0.90
C ALA A 44 -8.91 -12.08 0.10
N GLU A 45 -10.13 -11.83 0.56
CA GLU A 45 -11.09 -10.91 -0.02
C GLU A 45 -10.68 -9.43 0.10
N HIS A 46 -9.76 -9.11 1.03
CA HIS A 46 -9.25 -7.76 1.26
C HIS A 46 -7.91 -7.47 0.56
N ARG A 47 -7.14 -8.50 0.18
CA ARG A 47 -5.75 -8.35 -0.33
C ARG A 47 -5.67 -7.38 -1.52
N MET A 48 -6.49 -7.61 -2.55
CA MET A 48 -6.41 -6.83 -3.78
C MET A 48 -6.81 -5.37 -3.55
N GLY A 49 -7.95 -5.13 -2.89
CA GLY A 49 -8.45 -3.79 -2.63
C GLY A 49 -7.48 -2.95 -1.79
N MET A 50 -6.94 -3.52 -0.70
CA MET A 50 -5.97 -2.82 0.15
C MET A 50 -4.64 -2.57 -0.59
N LYS A 51 -4.18 -3.52 -1.41
CA LYS A 51 -2.94 -3.38 -2.19
C LYS A 51 -3.03 -2.28 -3.24
N ILE A 52 -4.13 -2.20 -3.99
CA ILE A 52 -4.36 -1.15 -4.99
C ILE A 52 -4.29 0.24 -4.34
N LEU A 53 -4.95 0.43 -3.20
CA LEU A 53 -4.93 1.71 -2.49
C LEU A 53 -3.52 2.05 -2.00
N LYS A 54 -2.82 1.09 -1.39
CA LYS A 54 -1.43 1.29 -0.93
C LYS A 54 -0.51 1.69 -2.07
N ASP A 55 -0.61 1.03 -3.22
CA ASP A 55 0.23 1.31 -4.40
C ASP A 55 -0.11 2.64 -5.07
N ALA A 56 -1.35 3.11 -4.93
CA ALA A 56 -1.79 4.45 -5.33
C ALA A 56 -1.42 5.56 -4.31
N ASN A 57 -0.58 5.26 -3.31
CA ASN A 57 -0.28 6.15 -2.17
C ASN A 57 -1.54 6.66 -1.45
N CYS A 58 -2.62 5.88 -1.46
CA CYS A 58 -3.86 6.16 -0.77
C CYS A 58 -3.96 5.31 0.50
N LEU A 59 -4.36 5.94 1.61
CA LEU A 59 -4.53 5.24 2.89
C LEU A 59 -5.85 4.47 2.91
N PRO A 60 -5.87 3.13 3.08
CA PRO A 60 -7.11 2.38 3.12
C PRO A 60 -8.04 2.84 4.26
N PRO A 61 -9.37 2.93 4.05
CA PRO A 61 -10.30 3.39 5.09
C PRO A 61 -10.23 2.60 6.40
N ALA A 62 -10.01 1.29 6.33
CA ALA A 62 -9.83 0.45 7.52
C ALA A 62 -8.62 0.91 8.36
N VAL A 63 -7.52 1.30 7.71
CA VAL A 63 -6.32 1.80 8.40
C VAL A 63 -6.56 3.17 9.01
N GLN A 64 -7.31 4.05 8.34
CA GLN A 64 -7.72 5.34 8.90
C GLN A 64 -8.52 5.16 10.20
N MET A 65 -9.44 4.19 10.22
CA MET A 65 -10.24 3.89 11.40
C MET A 65 -9.38 3.34 12.56
N MET A 66 -8.42 2.45 12.26
CA MET A 66 -7.49 1.93 13.28
C MET A 66 -6.67 3.05 13.93
N GLN A 67 -6.15 3.99 13.14
CA GLN A 67 -5.41 5.15 13.65
C GLN A 67 -6.29 6.04 14.54
N LEU A 68 -7.56 6.23 14.17
CA LEU A 68 -8.51 6.98 14.98
C LEU A 68 -8.77 6.31 16.32
N ILE A 69 -8.94 4.99 16.35
CA ILE A 69 -9.15 4.21 17.58
C ILE A 69 -7.93 4.35 18.49
N GLU A 70 -6.72 4.15 17.97
CA GLU A 70 -5.48 4.28 18.74
C GLU A 70 -5.33 5.68 19.33
N LYS A 71 -5.64 6.72 18.54
CA LYS A 71 -5.64 8.11 19.02
C LYS A 71 -6.60 8.30 20.19
N LYS A 72 -7.82 7.76 20.09
CA LYS A 72 -8.84 7.85 21.14
C LYS A 72 -8.45 7.10 22.41
N GLN A 73 -7.80 5.94 22.28
CA GLN A 73 -7.28 5.19 23.43
C GLN A 73 -6.21 5.99 24.17
N LYS A 74 -5.27 6.60 23.45
CA LYS A 74 -4.23 7.46 24.07
C LYS A 74 -4.82 8.68 24.76
N GLU A 75 -5.80 9.35 24.12
CA GLU A 75 -6.51 10.48 24.74
C GLU A 75 -7.16 10.06 26.06
N PHE A 76 -7.83 8.90 26.07
CA PHE A 76 -8.48 8.34 27.26
C PHE A 76 -7.48 8.01 28.37
N GLU A 77 -6.38 7.33 28.05
CA GLU A 77 -5.33 6.97 29.03
C GLU A 77 -4.64 8.20 29.64
N SER A 78 -4.56 9.31 28.91
CA SER A 78 -3.97 10.57 29.38
C SER A 78 -4.92 11.46 30.17
N SER A 79 -6.21 11.10 30.24
CA SER A 79 -7.22 11.87 30.97
C SER A 79 -7.31 11.41 32.42
N GLU A 80 -7.25 12.35 33.37
CA GLU A 80 -7.54 12.09 34.79
C GLU A 80 -9.04 12.25 35.06
N ASP A 81 -9.60 11.37 35.88
CA ASP A 81 -11.00 11.47 36.31
C ASP A 81 -11.16 12.66 37.26
N PRO A 82 -12.05 13.63 36.94
CA PRO A 82 -12.28 14.81 37.76
C PRO A 82 -12.79 14.50 39.19
N GLU A 83 -13.30 13.29 39.46
CA GLU A 83 -13.74 12.88 40.81
C GLU A 83 -12.59 12.41 41.72
N THR A 84 -11.36 12.26 41.21
CA THR A 84 -10.18 11.80 41.99
C THR A 84 -9.28 12.92 42.52
N LYS A 85 -9.71 14.20 42.48
CA LYS A 85 -8.97 15.34 43.06
C LYS A 85 -9.44 15.72 44.45
#